data_AF-A0A2E1S4S1-F1
#
_entry.id   AF-A0A2E1S4S1-F1
#
_cell.length_a   1.000
_cell.length_b   1.000
_cell.length_c   1.000
_cell.angle_alpha   90.00
_cell.angle_beta   90.00
_cell.angle_gamma   90.00
#
_symmetry.space_group_name_H-M   'P 1'
#
loop_
_entity.id
_entity.type
_entity.pdbx_description
1 polymer ?
#
loop_
_entity_poly.entity_id
_entity_poly.type
_entity_poly.pdbx_seq_one_letter_code
_entity_poly.pdbx_strand_id
1 'polypeptide(L)' 'MKKLIIKNEKYFFIIAVVFTVLGSVYPAETSFENYLAAGFYIIAAIAWFLIIVNAILNILNKK' A
#
# COMPACT_ATOMS: atom_id res chain seq x y z
N MET A 1 11.00 13.24 -5.26
CA MET A 1 9.78 12.46 -4.90
C MET A 1 9.03 11.92 -6.12
N LYS A 2 8.60 12.76 -7.07
CA LYS A 2 7.84 12.34 -8.26
C LYS A 2 8.46 11.19 -9.09
N LYS A 3 9.73 11.30 -9.52
CA LYS A 3 10.43 10.22 -10.25
C LYS A 3 10.56 8.91 -9.47
N LEU A 4 10.74 8.99 -8.14
CA LEU A 4 10.83 7.82 -7.25
C LEU A 4 9.50 7.09 -7.16
N ILE A 5 8.39 7.83 -7.09
CA ILE A 5 7.04 7.26 -7.02
C ILE A 5 6.69 6.56 -8.33
N ILE A 6 6.91 7.23 -9.47
CA ILE A 6 6.63 6.66 -10.81
C ILE A 6 7.48 5.42 -11.08
N LYS A 7 8.78 5.48 -10.79
CA LYS A 7 9.71 4.35 -11.09
C LYS A 7 9.39 3.10 -10.28
N ASN A 8 8.84 3.24 -9.07
CA ASN A 8 8.63 2.14 -8.15
C ASN A 8 7.15 1.73 -8.00
N GLU A 9 6.25 2.24 -8.84
CA GLU A 9 4.82 1.93 -8.81
C GLU A 9 4.52 0.42 -8.73
N LYS A 10 5.24 -0.40 -9.51
CA LYS A 10 5.11 -1.86 -9.47
C LYS A 10 5.40 -2.43 -8.08
N TYR A 11 6.42 -1.91 -7.38
CA TYR A 11 6.74 -2.36 -6.03
C TYR A 11 5.68 -1.92 -5.02
N PHE A 12 5.16 -0.70 -5.14
CA PHE A 12 4.04 -0.26 -4.29
C PHE A 12 2.80 -1.12 -4.52
N PHE A 13 2.51 -1.49 -5.77
CA PHE A 13 1.38 -2.38 -6.07
C PHE A 13 1.56 -3.76 -5.45
N ILE A 14 2.76 -4.36 -5.57
CA ILE A 14 3.06 -5.66 -4.95
C ILE A 14 2.93 -5.56 -3.42
N ILE A 15 3.52 -4.54 -2.80
CA ILE A 15 3.44 -4.33 -1.35
C ILE A 15 1.98 -4.16 -0.93
N ALA A 16 1.20 -3.32 -1.63
CA ALA A 16 -0.19 -3.08 -1.32
C ALA A 16 -1.01 -4.38 -1.33
N VAL A 17 -0.89 -5.18 -2.40
CA VAL A 17 -1.61 -6.45 -2.53
C VAL A 17 -1.16 -7.47 -1.48
N VAL A 18 0.15 -7.67 -1.31
CA VAL A 18 0.69 -8.66 -0.37
C VAL A 18 0.25 -8.33 1.06
N PHE A 19 0.38 -7.07 1.48
CA PHE A 19 0.02 -6.68 2.84
C PHE A 19 -1.50 -6.63 3.08
N THR A 20 -2.32 -6.34 2.07
CA THR A 20 -3.78 -6.52 2.16
C THR A 20 -4.14 -7.98 2.35
N VAL A 21 -3.55 -8.89 1.56
CA VAL A 21 -3.80 -10.33 1.68
C VAL A 21 -3.31 -10.83 3.04
N LEU A 22 -2.10 -10.48 3.46
CA LEU A 22 -1.56 -10.85 4.77
C LEU A 22 -2.47 -10.38 5.90
N GLY A 23 -2.91 -9.12 5.90
CA GLY A 23 -3.86 -8.62 6.89
C GLY A 23 -5.20 -9.38 6.89
N SER A 24 -5.64 -9.90 5.74
CA SER A 24 -6.91 -10.63 5.62
C SER A 24 -6.83 -12.09 6.08
N VAL A 25 -5.66 -12.71 5.97
CA VAL A 25 -5.44 -14.11 6.37
C VAL A 25 -4.78 -14.24 7.75
N TYR A 26 -4.34 -13.12 8.34
CA TYR A 26 -3.71 -13.14 9.65
C TYR A 26 -4.77 -13.48 10.71
N PRO A 27 -4.56 -14.51 11.55
CA PRO A 27 -5.48 -14.81 12.64
C PRO A 27 -5.48 -13.62 13.59
N ALA A 28 -6.67 -13.18 14.01
CA ALA A 28 -6.87 -11.99 14.84
C ALA A 28 -7.54 -12.38 16.16
N GLU A 29 -7.09 -13.49 16.75
CA GLU A 29 -7.73 -14.13 17.91
C GLU A 29 -7.29 -13.46 19.23
N THR A 30 -6.08 -12.90 19.26
CA THR A 30 -5.55 -12.15 20.39
C THR A 30 -5.44 -10.65 20.12
N SER A 31 -5.36 -9.82 21.17
CA SER A 31 -5.13 -8.38 21.01
C SER A 31 -3.81 -8.07 20.29
N PHE A 32 -2.76 -8.86 20.56
CA PHE A 32 -1.46 -8.71 19.89
C PHE A 32 -1.57 -8.97 18.39
N GLU A 33 -2.25 -10.04 18.01
CA GLU A 33 -2.48 -10.39 16.61
C GLU A 33 -3.34 -9.35 15.87
N ASN A 34 -4.34 -8.77 16.55
CA ASN A 34 -5.11 -7.65 16.00
C ASN A 34 -4.22 -6.43 15.68
N TYR A 35 -3.27 -6.09 16.54
CA TYR A 35 -2.32 -5.01 16.26
C TYR A 35 -1.41 -5.33 15.09
N LEU A 36 -0.99 -6.60 14.92
CA LEU A 36 -0.20 -7.02 13.77
C LEU A 36 -0.99 -6.96 12.46
N ALA A 37 -2.23 -7.47 12.46
CA ALA A 37 -3.13 -7.37 11.31
C ALA A 37 -3.37 -5.90 10.92
N ALA A 38 -3.62 -5.03 11.90
CA ALA A 38 -3.73 -3.58 11.69
C ALA A 38 -2.43 -3.00 11.10
N GLY A 39 -1.26 -3.43 11.57
CA GLY A 39 0.04 -3.06 11.00
C GLY A 39 0.16 -3.41 9.52
N PHE A 40 -0.29 -4.60 9.12
CA PHE A 40 -0.31 -4.98 7.71
C PHE A 40 -1.23 -4.08 6.89
N TYR A 41 -2.43 -3.77 7.38
CA TYR A 41 -3.34 -2.87 6.69
C TYR A 41 -2.82 -1.44 6.58
N ILE A 42 -2.11 -0.93 7.58
CA ILE A 42 -1.47 0.39 7.54
C ILE A 42 -0.43 0.45 6.41
N ILE A 43 0.45 -0.57 6.33
CA ILE A 43 1.47 -0.64 5.27
C ILE A 43 0.79 -0.71 3.89
N ALA A 44 -0.26 -1.54 3.75
CA ALA A 44 -1.02 -1.63 2.52
C ALA A 44 -1.68 -0.31 2.13
N ALA A 45 -2.28 0.40 3.08
CA ALA A 45 -2.93 1.69 2.87
C ALA A 45 -1.94 2.76 2.38
N ILE A 46 -0.74 2.82 2.97
CA ILE A 46 0.31 3.74 2.52
C ILE A 46 0.74 3.42 1.08
N ALA A 47 0.91 2.14 0.75
CA ALA A 47 1.29 1.73 -0.60
C ALA A 47 0.20 2.07 -1.64
N TRP A 48 -1.07 1.81 -1.34
CA TRP A 48 -2.20 2.25 -2.18
C TRP A 48 -2.26 3.75 -2.36
N PHE A 49 -2.05 4.52 -1.28
CA PHE A 49 -2.01 5.97 -1.35
C PHE A 49 -0.92 6.48 -2.31
N LEU A 50 0.28 5.90 -2.26
CA LEU A 50 1.37 6.26 -3.18
C LEU A 50 1.03 5.97 -4.65
N ILE A 51 0.30 4.89 -4.92
CA ILE A 51 -0.19 4.56 -6.28
C ILE A 51 -1.22 5.59 -6.75
N ILE A 52 -2.15 6.00 -5.89
CA ILE A 52 -3.13 7.04 -6.21
C ILE A 52 -2.41 8.37 -6.51
N VAL A 53 -1.45 8.76 -5.67
CA VAL A 53 -0.64 9.95 -5.90
C VAL A 53 0.11 9.85 -7.24
N ASN A 54 0.64 8.67 -7.59
CA ASN A 54 1.26 8.44 -8.88
C ASN A 54 0.31 8.68 -10.06
N ALA A 55 -0.89 8.10 -9.99
CA ALA A 55 -1.92 8.23 -11.02
C ALA A 55 -2.33 9.70 -11.20
N ILE A 56 -2.57 10.42 -10.11
CA ILE A 56 -2.89 11.86 -10.13
C ILE A 56 -1.74 12.65 -10.78
N LEU A 57 -0.50 12.39 -10.38
CA LEU A 57 0.68 13.08 -10.93
C LEU A 57 0.87 12.83 -12.43
N ASN A 58 0.54 11.63 -12.91
CA ASN A 58 0.59 11.28 -14.33
C ASN A 58 -0.53 11.97 -15.13
N ILE A 59 -1.72 12.11 -14.57
CA ILE A 59 -2.83 12.85 -15.19
C ILE A 59 -2.49 14.34 -15.29
N LEU A 60 -1.96 14.93 -14.20
CA LEU A 60 -1.58 16.35 -14.16
C LEU A 60 -0.42 16.69 -15.10
N ASN A 61 0.49 15.75 -15.37
CA ASN A 61 1.61 15.94 -16.31
C ASN A 61 1.26 15.73 -17.78
N LYS A 62 0.11 15.13 -18.08
CA LYS A 62 -0.39 14.96 -19.46
C LYS A 62 -1.20 16.18 -19.94
N LYS A 63 -1.46 17.15 -19.06
CA LYS A 63 -1.91 18.51 -19.40
C LYS A 63 -0.71 19.43 -19.47
#